data_AF-A0A6J1HCK4-F1
#
_entry.id   AF-A0A6J1HCK4-F1
#
_cell.length_a   1.000
_cell.length_b   1.000
_cell.length_c   1.000
_cell.angle_alpha   90.00
_cell.angle_beta   90.00
_cell.angle_gamma   90.00
#
_symmetry.space_group_name_H-M   'P 1'
#
loop_
_entity.id
_entity.type
_entity.pdbx_description
1 polymer ?
#
loop_
_entity_poly.entity_id
_entity_poly.type
_entity_poly.pdbx_seq_one_letter_code
_entity_poly.pdbx_strand_id
1 'polypeptide(L)'
;MTVKPLELLPPTETLEMENGLKLVPRLRLNFTVYPSSPSVSKSLDEWKLKRALIDFLKTSLSVPVIVPEEDLVIKRIKEVRTRKREDPLARGTLFVRDLGFLKSAYKRYEEEEEEITALEKKFLDWRRFLVEKLDGIELNLEGFKFKLTVVIPESDNFEAMKTAWGDFYAFGNRGYSRSGNQGPDTITLRGAPSRWFAEPRVSSKPSMLVTHTIFSTFGKIRNLNIAVDDAFGKDGNEDAEDIISGLHCKITVQFEKHRDFYNALRVLSGRSLQKQGSRLWADYEVTWDKDGFTQHSRNPPQGDGSRMQEMAAGQFKNEALRRQRYSGSIPDDSRRKRFKE
;
A
#
# COMPACT_ATOMS: atom_id res chain seq x y z
N MET A 1 17.43 -20.79 19.08
CA MET A 1 15.97 -20.60 18.95
C MET A 1 15.54 -21.41 17.74
N THR A 2 14.66 -22.39 17.93
CA THR A 2 14.14 -23.22 16.83
C THR A 2 13.21 -22.36 15.99
N VAL A 3 13.72 -21.84 14.87
CA VAL A 3 12.93 -21.07 13.91
C VAL A 3 11.98 -22.06 13.23
N LYS A 4 10.71 -22.08 13.64
CA LYS A 4 9.67 -22.80 12.89
C LYS A 4 9.75 -22.35 11.43
N PRO A 5 9.67 -23.27 10.45
CA PRO A 5 9.67 -22.88 9.05
C PRO A 5 8.48 -21.95 8.78
N LEU A 6 8.73 -20.87 8.03
CA LEU A 6 7.75 -19.81 7.76
C LEU A 6 6.47 -20.32 7.09
N GLU A 7 6.56 -21.47 6.44
CA GLU A 7 5.46 -22.18 5.78
C GLU A 7 4.42 -22.70 6.76
N LEU A 8 4.87 -23.01 7.97
CA LEU A 8 4.04 -23.56 9.04
C LEU A 8 3.55 -22.48 10.01
N LEU A 9 3.73 -21.18 9.70
CA LEU A 9 3.25 -20.10 10.56
C LEU A 9 1.76 -19.83 10.31
N PRO A 10 0.86 -20.17 11.24
CA PRO A 10 -0.56 -19.94 11.07
C PRO A 10 -0.88 -18.45 11.08
N PRO A 11 -2.00 -18.02 10.45
CA PRO A 11 -2.39 -16.61 10.33
C PRO A 11 -2.67 -15.93 11.68
N THR A 12 -2.73 -16.68 12.78
CA THR A 12 -3.00 -16.21 14.15
C THR A 12 -1.78 -16.28 15.07
N GLU A 13 -0.61 -16.69 14.57
CA GLU A 13 0.65 -16.73 15.34
C GLU A 13 1.54 -15.53 15.01
N THR A 14 2.17 -15.01 16.06
CA THR A 14 3.12 -13.91 16.00
C THR A 14 4.49 -14.44 15.59
N LEU A 15 5.14 -13.78 14.64
CA LEU A 15 6.53 -14.11 14.27
C LEU A 15 7.49 -13.15 14.97
N GLU A 16 8.42 -13.68 15.75
CA GLU A 16 9.52 -12.89 16.29
C GLU A 16 10.59 -12.67 15.22
N MET A 17 11.03 -11.42 15.08
CA MET A 17 12.07 -11.01 14.15
C MET A 17 13.28 -10.47 14.93
N GLU A 18 14.38 -10.27 14.21
CA GLU A 18 15.56 -9.63 14.79
C GLU A 18 15.30 -8.16 15.18
N ASN A 19 16.19 -7.59 15.99
CA ASN A 19 16.09 -6.24 16.55
C ASN A 19 14.84 -5.96 17.40
N GLY A 20 14.26 -7.00 18.00
CA GLY A 20 13.11 -6.87 18.89
C GLY A 20 11.83 -6.45 18.15
N LEU A 21 11.74 -6.69 16.85
CA LEU A 21 10.52 -6.54 16.08
C LEU A 21 9.72 -7.84 16.13
N LYS A 22 8.39 -7.73 16.15
CA LYS A 22 7.46 -8.84 16.05
C LYS A 22 6.44 -8.54 14.99
N LEU A 23 6.07 -9.54 14.21
CA LEU A 23 4.93 -9.49 13.31
C LEU A 23 3.73 -10.08 14.02
N VAL A 24 2.74 -9.24 14.29
CA VAL A 24 1.52 -9.59 15.02
C VAL A 24 0.37 -9.72 14.03
N PRO A 25 -0.43 -10.78 14.11
CA PRO A 25 -1.53 -11.01 13.19
C PRO A 25 -2.60 -9.92 13.33
N ARG A 26 -3.16 -9.51 12.20
CA ARG A 26 -4.24 -8.52 12.12
C ARG A 26 -5.18 -8.82 10.97
N LEU A 27 -6.40 -8.32 11.07
CA LEU A 27 -7.30 -8.14 9.95
C LEU A 27 -7.53 -6.63 9.76
N ARG A 28 -7.14 -6.09 8.62
CA ARG A 28 -7.48 -4.71 8.20
C ARG A 28 -8.70 -4.73 7.29
N LEU A 29 -9.69 -3.91 7.61
CA LEU A 29 -10.86 -3.65 6.77
C LEU A 29 -10.94 -2.16 6.49
N ASN A 30 -11.07 -1.78 5.22
CA ASN A 30 -11.36 -0.41 4.83
C ASN A 30 -12.86 -0.29 4.61
N PHE A 31 -13.47 0.77 5.13
CA PHE A 31 -14.89 1.02 4.92
C PHE A 31 -15.14 2.44 4.45
N THR A 32 -16.20 2.59 3.67
CA THR A 32 -16.69 3.87 3.19
C THR A 32 -18.13 4.05 3.65
N VAL A 33 -18.42 5.25 4.16
CA VAL A 33 -19.73 5.61 4.69
C VAL A 33 -20.48 6.42 3.64
N TYR A 34 -21.64 5.92 3.22
CA TYR A 34 -22.54 6.59 2.27
C TYR A 34 -23.80 7.09 2.99
N PRO A 35 -24.40 8.21 2.53
CA PRO A 35 -25.71 8.60 3.00
C PRO A 35 -26.77 7.62 2.46
N SER A 36 -27.66 7.09 3.32
CA SER A 36 -28.83 6.30 2.89
C SER A 36 -30.06 7.19 2.61
N SER A 37 -30.06 8.43 3.09
CA SER A 37 -31.13 9.42 2.82
C SER A 37 -30.59 10.71 2.18
N PRO A 38 -31.33 11.32 1.22
CA PRO A 38 -30.86 12.47 0.44
C PRO A 38 -30.78 13.79 1.23
N SER A 39 -31.23 13.80 2.49
CA SER A 39 -31.38 15.00 3.33
C SER A 39 -30.19 15.28 4.26
N VAL A 40 -29.12 14.49 4.19
CA VAL A 40 -27.99 14.61 5.13
C VAL A 40 -27.07 15.75 4.70
N SER A 41 -27.40 16.97 5.12
CA SER A 41 -26.48 18.12 5.12
C SER A 41 -25.67 18.22 6.43
N LYS A 42 -25.99 17.37 7.42
CA LYS A 42 -25.34 17.39 8.73
C LYS A 42 -23.99 16.69 8.68
N SER A 43 -23.00 17.27 9.34
CA SER A 43 -21.70 16.65 9.57
C SER A 43 -21.84 15.32 10.31
N LEU A 44 -21.26 14.26 9.76
CA LEU A 44 -21.13 12.97 10.43
C LEU A 44 -20.33 13.13 11.72
N ASP A 45 -20.89 12.68 12.85
CA ASP A 45 -20.17 12.62 14.13
C ASP A 45 -19.29 11.37 14.16
N GLU A 46 -17.98 11.59 14.06
CA GLU A 46 -16.98 10.51 14.02
C GLU A 46 -17.00 9.67 15.29
N TRP A 47 -17.17 10.29 16.46
CA TRP A 47 -17.11 9.59 17.74
C TRP A 47 -18.34 8.69 17.94
N LYS A 48 -19.53 9.16 17.55
CA LYS A 48 -20.75 8.34 17.60
C LYS A 48 -20.70 7.17 16.62
N LEU A 49 -20.18 7.41 15.42
CA LEU A 49 -19.96 6.33 14.45
C LEU A 49 -18.98 5.29 14.99
N LYS A 50 -17.86 5.73 15.60
CA LYS A 50 -16.91 4.81 16.24
C LYS A 50 -17.58 3.94 17.30
N ARG A 51 -18.36 4.54 18.20
CA ARG A 51 -19.07 3.79 19.24
C ARG A 51 -20.10 2.82 18.69
N ALA A 52 -20.93 3.25 17.74
CA ALA A 52 -21.92 2.39 17.11
C ALA A 52 -21.28 1.17 16.42
N LEU A 53 -20.14 1.37 15.76
CA LEU A 53 -19.38 0.27 15.14
C LEU A 53 -18.77 -0.68 16.16
N ILE A 54 -18.16 -0.15 17.23
CA ILE A 54 -17.57 -0.96 18.29
C ILE A 54 -18.66 -1.78 19.01
N ASP A 55 -19.80 -1.16 19.30
CA ASP A 55 -20.93 -1.85 19.93
C ASP A 55 -21.49 -2.92 19.00
N PHE A 56 -21.64 -2.63 17.70
CA PHE A 56 -22.05 -3.62 16.71
C PHE A 56 -21.10 -4.84 16.66
N LEU A 57 -19.78 -4.61 16.64
CA LEU A 57 -18.78 -5.68 16.62
C LEU A 57 -18.84 -6.55 17.89
N LYS A 58 -19.24 -5.97 19.02
CA LYS A 58 -19.39 -6.69 20.29
C LYS A 58 -20.70 -7.47 20.39
N THR A 59 -21.82 -6.93 19.92
CA THR A 59 -23.16 -7.49 20.18
C THR A 59 -23.76 -8.25 19.02
N SER A 60 -23.43 -7.89 17.79
CA SER A 60 -24.17 -8.34 16.59
C SER A 60 -23.49 -9.49 15.86
N LEU A 61 -22.28 -9.87 16.26
CA LEU A 61 -21.53 -10.98 15.71
C LEU A 61 -21.72 -12.24 16.57
N SER A 62 -21.70 -13.42 15.93
CA SER A 62 -21.79 -14.71 16.64
C SER A 62 -20.66 -14.92 17.65
N VAL A 63 -19.52 -14.28 17.42
CA VAL A 63 -18.39 -14.20 18.35
C VAL A 63 -18.12 -12.71 18.59
N PRO A 64 -18.13 -12.23 19.85
CA PRO A 64 -17.89 -10.82 20.13
C PRO A 64 -16.46 -10.45 19.75
N VAL A 65 -16.31 -9.45 18.88
CA VAL A 65 -15.00 -8.94 18.48
C VAL A 65 -14.71 -7.68 19.28
N ILE A 66 -13.68 -7.74 20.13
CA ILE A 66 -13.28 -6.60 20.95
C ILE A 66 -12.26 -5.78 20.18
N VAL A 67 -12.62 -4.54 19.84
CA VAL A 67 -11.74 -3.60 19.14
C VAL A 67 -11.55 -2.34 19.99
N PRO A 68 -10.30 -1.97 20.33
CA PRO A 68 -9.98 -0.67 20.94
C PRO A 68 -10.38 0.51 20.05
N GLU A 69 -10.71 1.67 20.64
CA GLU A 69 -11.07 2.88 19.86
C GLU A 69 -9.91 3.37 18.97
N GLU A 70 -8.66 3.08 19.34
CA GLU A 70 -7.45 3.41 18.58
C GLU A 70 -7.32 2.61 17.28
N ASP A 71 -7.86 1.39 17.26
CA ASP A 71 -7.83 0.48 16.10
C ASP A 71 -8.96 0.77 15.11
N LEU A 72 -9.78 1.80 15.37
CA LEU A 72 -10.80 2.30 14.46
C LEU A 72 -10.50 3.76 14.08
N VAL A 73 -9.97 3.92 12.87
CA VAL A 73 -9.65 5.23 12.30
C VAL A 73 -10.79 5.65 11.38
N ILE A 74 -11.35 6.84 11.57
CA ILE A 74 -12.38 7.41 10.71
C ILE A 74 -11.88 8.78 10.29
N LYS A 75 -11.91 9.05 8.98
CA LYS A 75 -11.57 10.33 8.37
C LYS A 75 -12.79 10.83 7.62
N ARG A 76 -13.35 11.96 8.07
CA ARG A 76 -14.38 12.66 7.31
C ARG A 76 -13.80 13.21 6.00
N ILE A 77 -14.55 13.01 4.92
CA ILE A 77 -14.26 13.69 3.66
C ILE A 77 -14.81 15.12 3.78
N LYS A 78 -13.95 16.14 3.65
CA LYS A 78 -14.36 17.55 3.69
C LYS A 78 -15.30 17.88 2.52
N GLU A 79 -16.15 18.88 2.70
CA GLU A 79 -17.18 19.25 1.72
C GLU A 79 -16.56 19.93 0.49
N VAL A 80 -16.47 19.20 -0.63
CA VAL A 80 -16.29 19.83 -1.93
C VAL A 80 -17.57 20.58 -2.27
N ARG A 81 -17.46 21.84 -2.70
CA ARG A 81 -18.60 22.77 -2.96
C ARG A 81 -19.65 22.24 -3.96
N THR A 82 -19.41 21.10 -4.60
CA THR A 82 -20.31 20.39 -5.52
C THR A 82 -20.36 18.90 -5.16
N ARG A 83 -21.06 18.53 -4.06
CA ARG A 83 -21.32 17.11 -3.78
C ARG A 83 -22.41 16.56 -4.69
N LYS A 84 -22.13 15.44 -5.34
CA LYS A 84 -23.18 14.58 -5.90
C LYS A 84 -23.87 13.84 -4.75
N ARG A 85 -25.15 13.52 -4.94
CA ARG A 85 -26.04 12.96 -3.91
C ARG A 85 -25.59 11.60 -3.35
N GLU A 86 -24.66 10.93 -4.03
CA GLU A 86 -24.13 9.60 -3.70
C GLU A 86 -22.68 9.64 -3.19
N ASP A 87 -22.12 10.84 -2.98
CA ASP A 87 -20.72 10.96 -2.58
C ASP A 87 -20.50 10.42 -1.16
N PRO A 88 -19.35 9.75 -0.92
CA PRO A 88 -19.01 9.23 0.39
C PRO A 88 -18.81 10.34 1.41
N LEU A 89 -19.29 10.12 2.64
CA LEU A 89 -19.19 11.09 3.73
C LEU A 89 -17.91 10.94 4.53
N ALA A 90 -17.46 9.69 4.71
CA ALA A 90 -16.25 9.37 5.45
C ALA A 90 -15.65 8.07 4.92
N ARG A 91 -14.35 7.94 5.15
CA ARG A 91 -13.61 6.68 4.99
C ARG A 91 -13.06 6.29 6.34
N GLY A 92 -12.98 5.00 6.59
CA GLY A 92 -12.34 4.50 7.80
C GLY A 92 -11.59 3.21 7.57
N THR A 93 -10.76 2.89 8.54
CA THR A 93 -10.03 1.64 8.60
C THR A 93 -10.25 1.03 9.98
N LEU A 94 -10.62 -0.24 9.98
CA LEU A 94 -10.83 -1.07 11.17
C LEU A 94 -9.72 -2.11 11.23
N PHE A 95 -9.05 -2.22 12.38
CA PHE A 95 -8.06 -3.23 12.68
C PHE A 95 -8.60 -4.20 13.74
N VAL A 96 -8.64 -5.50 13.42
CA VAL A 96 -8.93 -6.55 14.39
C VAL A 96 -7.63 -7.31 14.68
N ARG A 97 -7.08 -7.13 15.88
CA ARG A 97 -5.80 -7.74 16.30
C ARG A 97 -5.98 -8.96 17.20
N ASP A 98 -7.06 -9.01 17.98
CA ASP A 98 -7.40 -10.20 18.76
C ASP A 98 -8.05 -11.25 17.85
N LEU A 99 -7.26 -12.27 17.50
CA LEU A 99 -7.68 -13.44 16.73
C LEU A 99 -7.60 -14.72 17.56
N GLY A 100 -7.47 -14.60 18.89
CA GLY A 100 -7.31 -15.73 19.80
C GLY A 100 -8.52 -16.67 19.79
N PHE A 101 -9.73 -16.13 19.57
CA PHE A 101 -10.97 -16.92 19.49
C PHE A 101 -10.99 -17.91 18.32
N LEU A 102 -10.20 -17.70 17.26
CA LEU A 102 -10.11 -18.66 16.16
C LEU A 102 -9.32 -19.91 16.53
N LYS A 103 -8.53 -19.87 17.61
CA LYS A 103 -7.76 -21.00 18.12
C LYS A 103 -8.62 -21.98 18.94
N SER A 104 -9.80 -21.59 19.45
CA SER A 104 -10.51 -22.41 20.45
C SER A 104 -11.25 -23.63 19.89
N ALA A 105 -11.27 -23.84 18.58
CA ALA A 105 -12.03 -24.92 17.93
C ALA A 105 -11.15 -26.15 17.60
N TYR A 106 -10.35 -26.60 18.56
CA TYR A 106 -9.47 -27.75 18.39
C TYR A 106 -10.19 -29.09 18.61
N LYS A 107 -10.33 -29.88 17.53
CA LYS A 107 -10.02 -31.32 17.60
C LYS A 107 -8.51 -31.45 17.39
N ARG A 108 -7.86 -32.32 18.16
CA ARG A 108 -6.46 -32.71 17.90
C ARG A 108 -6.41 -33.33 16.50
N TYR A 109 -5.74 -32.67 15.56
CA TYR A 109 -5.33 -33.29 14.31
C TYR A 109 -4.04 -34.07 14.57
N GLU A 110 -3.80 -35.16 13.82
CA GLU A 110 -2.58 -35.95 13.95
C GLU A 110 -1.38 -35.26 13.27
N GLU A 111 -1.65 -34.39 12.29
CA GLU A 111 -0.64 -33.67 11.51
C GLU A 111 -0.75 -32.14 11.65
N GLU A 112 0.38 -31.46 11.89
CA GLU A 112 0.44 -30.00 12.06
C GLU A 112 0.06 -29.23 10.77
N GLU A 113 0.37 -29.77 9.59
CA GLU A 113 0.05 -29.13 8.30
C GLU A 113 -1.47 -29.08 8.03
N GLU A 114 -2.18 -30.15 8.38
CA GLU A 114 -3.64 -30.20 8.28
C GLU A 114 -4.28 -29.20 9.24
N GLU A 115 -3.74 -29.08 10.44
CA GLU A 115 -4.18 -28.11 11.45
C GLU A 115 -4.06 -26.67 10.94
N ILE A 116 -2.90 -26.32 10.38
CA ILE A 116 -2.64 -24.97 9.83
C ILE A 116 -3.59 -24.69 8.66
N THR A 117 -3.74 -25.64 7.73
CA THR A 117 -4.64 -25.50 6.59
C THR A 117 -6.10 -25.33 7.04
N ALA A 118 -6.53 -26.05 8.08
CA ALA A 118 -7.85 -25.89 8.67
C ALA A 118 -8.04 -24.52 9.33
N LEU A 119 -7.03 -24.02 10.04
CA LEU A 119 -7.04 -22.67 10.64
C LEU A 119 -7.08 -21.57 9.59
N GLU A 120 -6.35 -21.72 8.49
CA GLU A 120 -6.40 -20.78 7.36
C GLU A 120 -7.79 -20.72 6.75
N LYS A 121 -8.41 -21.87 6.47
CA LYS A 121 -9.78 -21.93 5.96
C LYS A 121 -10.76 -21.25 6.91
N LYS A 122 -10.70 -21.56 8.21
CA LYS A 122 -11.54 -20.93 9.24
C LYS A 122 -11.34 -19.41 9.28
N PHE A 123 -10.10 -18.94 9.20
CA PHE A 123 -9.79 -17.51 9.18
C PHE A 123 -10.39 -16.84 7.93
N LEU A 124 -10.24 -17.45 6.75
CA LEU A 124 -10.80 -16.94 5.50
C LEU A 124 -12.34 -16.89 5.53
N ASP A 125 -12.97 -17.94 6.06
CA ASP A 125 -14.43 -18.00 6.18
C ASP A 125 -14.97 -17.00 7.19
N TRP A 126 -14.31 -16.87 8.35
CA TRP A 126 -14.65 -15.84 9.33
C TRP A 126 -14.45 -14.43 8.77
N ARG A 127 -13.35 -14.18 8.03
CA ARG A 127 -13.10 -12.91 7.35
C ARG A 127 -14.20 -12.57 6.36
N ARG A 128 -14.65 -13.54 5.55
CA ARG A 128 -15.74 -13.40 4.60
C ARG A 128 -17.05 -13.08 5.30
N PHE A 129 -17.38 -13.84 6.34
CA PHE A 129 -18.55 -13.62 7.19
C PHE A 129 -18.56 -12.21 7.80
N LEU A 130 -17.42 -11.73 8.30
CA LEU A 130 -17.32 -10.40 8.89
C LEU A 130 -17.58 -9.31 7.85
N VAL A 131 -17.03 -9.45 6.63
CA VAL A 131 -17.28 -8.50 5.54
C VAL A 131 -18.75 -8.54 5.13
N GLU A 132 -19.36 -9.71 4.94
CA GLU A 132 -20.79 -9.83 4.59
C GLU A 132 -21.72 -9.24 5.66
N LYS A 133 -21.33 -9.31 6.93
CA LYS A 133 -22.10 -8.72 8.03
C LYS A 133 -21.94 -7.21 8.11
N LEU A 134 -20.76 -6.68 7.83
CA LEU A 134 -20.49 -5.24 7.89
C LEU A 134 -20.89 -4.49 6.62
N ASP A 135 -20.83 -5.16 5.47
CA ASP A 135 -21.20 -4.59 4.18
C ASP A 135 -22.72 -4.42 4.09
N GLY A 136 -23.14 -3.22 3.74
CA GLY A 136 -24.56 -2.87 3.61
C GLY A 136 -25.30 -2.60 4.92
N ILE A 137 -24.62 -2.57 6.08
CA ILE A 137 -25.26 -2.15 7.33
C ILE A 137 -25.78 -0.73 7.18
N GLU A 138 -27.06 -0.54 7.53
CA GLU A 138 -27.66 0.76 7.75
C GLU A 138 -27.57 1.15 9.22
N LEU A 139 -26.74 2.15 9.53
CA LEU A 139 -26.65 2.73 10.88
C LEU A 139 -27.52 3.98 10.97
N ASN A 140 -28.35 4.05 12.01
CA ASN A 140 -29.15 5.22 12.33
C ASN A 140 -28.43 6.05 13.40
N LEU A 141 -27.87 7.20 13.03
CA LEU A 141 -27.29 8.15 13.98
C LEU A 141 -28.14 9.42 13.98
N GLU A 142 -28.77 9.73 15.12
CA GLU A 142 -29.60 10.93 15.30
C GLU A 142 -30.74 11.11 14.27
N GLY A 143 -31.31 10.00 13.79
CA GLY A 143 -32.38 10.02 12.79
C GLY A 143 -31.89 10.06 11.33
N PHE A 144 -30.58 10.08 11.10
CA PHE A 144 -29.99 9.93 9.77
C PHE A 144 -29.49 8.50 9.55
N LYS A 145 -29.82 7.95 8.37
CA LYS A 145 -29.40 6.62 7.96
C LYS A 145 -28.13 6.70 7.13
N PHE A 146 -27.15 5.86 7.46
CA PHE A 146 -25.89 5.73 6.73
C PHE A 146 -25.70 4.29 6.32
N LYS A 147 -25.27 4.07 5.08
CA LYS A 147 -24.91 2.75 4.57
C LYS A 147 -23.40 2.59 4.60
N LEU A 148 -22.92 1.48 5.13
CA LEU A 148 -21.50 1.12 5.11
C LEU A 148 -21.19 0.22 3.91
N THR A 149 -20.06 0.48 3.27
CA THR A 149 -19.46 -0.43 2.30
C THR A 149 -18.08 -0.85 2.79
N VAL A 150 -17.82 -2.15 2.87
CA VAL A 150 -16.58 -2.69 3.45
C VAL A 150 -15.79 -3.46 2.42
N VAL A 151 -14.48 -3.18 2.36
CA VAL A 151 -13.54 -3.79 1.42
C VAL A 151 -12.28 -4.23 2.15
N ILE A 152 -11.81 -5.43 1.81
CA ILE A 152 -10.51 -5.93 2.26
C ILE A 152 -9.44 -5.29 1.38
N PRO A 153 -8.43 -4.60 1.95
CA PRO A 153 -7.31 -4.06 1.18
C PRO A 153 -6.57 -5.17 0.42
N GLU A 154 -6.17 -4.91 -0.83
CA GLU A 154 -5.38 -5.87 -1.62
C GLU A 154 -4.08 -6.29 -0.92
N SER A 155 -3.49 -5.39 -0.13
CA SER A 155 -2.26 -5.63 0.65
C SER A 155 -2.41 -6.71 1.74
N ASP A 156 -3.62 -6.92 2.26
CA ASP A 156 -3.93 -7.94 3.26
C ASP A 156 -4.64 -9.15 2.63
N ASN A 157 -4.79 -9.20 1.30
CA ASN A 157 -5.36 -10.33 0.57
C ASN A 157 -4.31 -11.06 -0.30
N PHE A 158 -3.61 -12.00 0.33
CA PHE A 158 -2.60 -12.82 -0.35
C PHE A 158 -3.10 -13.56 -1.59
N GLU A 159 -4.31 -14.14 -1.53
CA GLU A 159 -4.87 -14.91 -2.65
C GLU A 159 -5.16 -14.02 -3.86
N ALA A 160 -5.78 -12.85 -3.63
CA ALA A 160 -6.00 -11.89 -4.70
C ALA A 160 -4.68 -11.38 -5.28
N MET A 161 -3.69 -11.15 -4.43
CA MET A 161 -2.36 -10.71 -4.86
C MET A 161 -1.64 -11.78 -5.70
N LYS A 162 -1.80 -13.06 -5.31
CA LYS A 162 -1.29 -14.23 -6.04
C LYS A 162 -1.95 -14.38 -7.41
N THR A 163 -3.26 -14.22 -7.48
CA THR A 163 -3.98 -14.22 -8.77
C THR A 163 -3.54 -13.04 -9.62
N ALA A 164 -3.45 -11.84 -9.06
CA ALA A 164 -3.07 -10.63 -9.78
C ALA A 164 -1.65 -10.70 -10.36
N TRP A 165 -0.66 -11.24 -9.64
CA TRP A 165 0.65 -11.48 -10.25
C TRP A 165 0.58 -12.59 -11.29
N GLY A 166 -0.26 -13.60 -11.08
CA GLY A 166 -0.36 -14.75 -11.98
C GLY A 166 -0.83 -14.29 -13.35
N ASP A 167 -1.90 -13.49 -13.34
CA ASP A 167 -2.45 -12.83 -14.51
C ASP A 167 -1.45 -11.87 -15.14
N PHE A 168 -0.71 -11.11 -14.34
CA PHE A 168 0.29 -10.17 -14.85
C PHE A 168 1.42 -10.87 -15.62
N TYR A 169 1.93 -11.99 -15.12
CA TYR A 169 2.98 -12.75 -15.82
C TYR A 169 2.41 -13.62 -16.96
N ALA A 170 1.16 -14.09 -16.86
CA ALA A 170 0.51 -14.87 -17.92
C ALA A 170 0.07 -13.99 -19.11
N PHE A 171 -0.47 -12.80 -18.86
CA PHE A 171 -1.05 -11.92 -19.87
C PHE A 171 -0.21 -10.68 -20.20
N GLY A 172 0.75 -10.29 -19.35
CA GLY A 172 1.63 -9.13 -19.56
C GLY A 172 2.66 -9.30 -20.68
N ASN A 173 2.63 -10.43 -21.39
CA ASN A 173 3.60 -10.81 -22.42
C ASN A 173 3.31 -10.23 -23.83
N ARG A 174 2.47 -9.18 -23.95
CA ARG A 174 2.03 -8.64 -25.25
C ARG A 174 2.92 -7.55 -25.86
N GLY A 175 4.11 -7.24 -25.34
CA GLY A 175 4.90 -6.16 -25.97
C GLY A 175 6.39 -6.04 -25.66
N TYR A 176 6.91 -6.60 -24.58
CA TYR A 176 8.34 -6.57 -24.30
C TYR A 176 8.77 -7.89 -23.67
N SER A 177 9.83 -8.47 -24.20
CA SER A 177 10.44 -9.74 -23.79
C SER A 177 10.88 -9.70 -22.31
N ARG A 178 9.94 -9.88 -21.40
CA ARG A 178 10.23 -10.30 -20.03
C ARG A 178 10.55 -11.78 -20.10
N SER A 179 11.75 -12.15 -19.66
CA SER A 179 12.24 -13.52 -19.64
C SER A 179 11.16 -14.45 -19.07
N GLY A 180 10.59 -15.28 -19.93
CA GLY A 180 9.58 -16.27 -19.55
C GLY A 180 10.14 -17.16 -18.45
N ASN A 181 9.31 -17.40 -17.43
CA ASN A 181 9.55 -18.21 -16.23
C ASN A 181 10.11 -17.51 -14.98
N GLN A 182 10.46 -16.23 -15.01
CA GLN A 182 10.88 -15.57 -13.77
C GLN A 182 9.67 -14.98 -13.03
N GLY A 183 9.14 -15.74 -12.06
CA GLY A 183 8.11 -15.25 -11.14
C GLY A 183 8.59 -14.03 -10.34
N PRO A 184 7.67 -13.31 -9.66
CA PRO A 184 8.06 -12.15 -8.88
C PRO A 184 9.03 -12.57 -7.77
N ASP A 185 10.09 -11.81 -7.61
CA ASP A 185 11.13 -12.02 -6.58
C ASP A 185 11.25 -10.82 -5.64
N THR A 186 10.50 -9.74 -5.90
CA THR A 186 10.65 -8.44 -5.25
C THR A 186 9.39 -8.03 -4.49
N ILE A 187 9.52 -7.85 -3.17
CA ILE A 187 8.47 -7.32 -2.28
C ILE A 187 8.72 -5.84 -2.05
N THR A 188 7.65 -5.05 -1.99
CA THR A 188 7.66 -3.65 -1.58
C THR A 188 6.79 -3.46 -0.34
N LEU A 189 7.40 -3.00 0.75
CA LEU A 189 6.76 -2.64 2.00
C LEU A 189 6.68 -1.11 2.09
N ARG A 190 5.48 -0.55 2.24
CA ARG A 190 5.22 0.89 2.38
C ARG A 190 4.70 1.22 3.77
N GLY A 191 5.01 2.42 4.26
CA GLY A 191 4.54 2.91 5.56
C GLY A 191 5.30 2.44 6.81
N ALA A 192 6.42 1.75 6.63
CA ALA A 192 7.19 1.24 7.76
C ALA A 192 7.90 2.41 8.50
N PRO A 193 7.90 2.48 9.84
CA PRO A 193 8.49 3.63 10.55
C PRO A 193 10.02 3.65 10.40
N SER A 194 10.57 4.71 9.82
CA SER A 194 12.01 4.88 9.55
C SER A 194 12.89 4.59 10.77
N ARG A 195 12.44 5.03 11.97
CA ARG A 195 13.18 4.88 13.23
C ARG A 195 13.29 3.43 13.72
N TRP A 196 12.40 2.55 13.28
CA TRP A 196 12.43 1.13 13.68
C TRP A 196 13.51 0.35 12.93
N PHE A 197 13.89 0.83 11.75
CA PHE A 197 14.95 0.30 10.91
C PHE A 197 16.26 1.08 11.05
N ALA A 198 16.29 2.11 11.90
CA ALA A 198 17.47 2.92 12.16
C ALA A 198 18.33 2.31 13.28
N GLU A 199 19.62 2.57 13.23
CA GLU A 199 20.52 2.19 14.32
C GLU A 199 20.21 3.02 15.58
N PRO A 200 20.04 2.38 16.75
CA PRO A 200 19.77 3.10 17.99
C PRO A 200 20.85 4.13 18.29
N ARG A 201 20.45 5.34 18.69
CA ARG A 201 21.35 6.44 19.12
C ARG A 201 22.34 7.00 18.07
N VAL A 202 22.39 6.44 16.85
CA VAL A 202 23.32 6.89 15.80
C VAL A 202 22.61 7.72 14.72
N SER A 203 21.41 7.32 14.31
CA SER A 203 20.68 8.01 13.23
C SER A 203 19.17 7.88 13.37
N SER A 204 18.45 8.81 12.77
CA SER A 204 17.00 8.72 12.52
C SER A 204 16.68 8.10 11.16
N LYS A 205 17.69 7.96 10.28
CA LYS A 205 17.54 7.36 8.95
C LYS A 205 17.55 5.83 9.03
N PRO A 206 16.72 5.15 8.22
CA PRO A 206 16.72 3.69 8.18
C PRO A 206 18.07 3.17 7.69
N SER A 207 18.63 2.20 8.40
CA SER A 207 19.92 1.58 8.08
C SER A 207 19.69 0.39 7.14
N MET A 208 20.53 0.31 6.10
CA MET A 208 20.52 -0.81 5.17
C MET A 208 20.90 -2.12 5.86
N LEU A 209 21.88 -2.09 6.77
CA LEU A 209 22.32 -3.27 7.52
C LEU A 209 21.22 -3.78 8.44
N VAL A 210 20.61 -2.90 9.23
CA VAL A 210 19.51 -3.26 10.14
C VAL A 210 18.34 -3.87 9.36
N THR A 211 17.94 -3.22 8.28
CA THR A 211 16.85 -3.72 7.42
C THR A 211 17.23 -5.06 6.78
N HIS A 212 18.45 -5.21 6.29
CA HIS A 212 18.92 -6.47 5.73
C HIS A 212 18.83 -7.60 6.75
N THR A 213 19.32 -7.37 7.96
CA THR A 213 19.25 -8.33 9.07
C THR A 213 17.82 -8.72 9.41
N ILE A 214 16.91 -7.74 9.53
CA ILE A 214 15.49 -7.97 9.80
C ILE A 214 14.84 -8.81 8.69
N PHE A 215 15.08 -8.50 7.41
CA PHE A 215 14.46 -9.24 6.30
C PHE A 215 15.16 -10.56 5.97
N SER A 216 16.39 -10.77 6.45
CA SER A 216 17.12 -12.04 6.31
C SER A 216 16.43 -13.17 7.07
N THR A 217 15.54 -12.86 8.03
CA THR A 217 14.69 -13.86 8.69
C THR A 217 13.75 -14.57 7.72
N PHE A 218 13.44 -13.95 6.58
CA PHE A 218 12.55 -14.52 5.57
C PHE A 218 13.27 -15.37 4.52
N GLY A 219 14.57 -15.17 4.33
CA GLY A 219 15.35 -15.85 3.31
C GLY A 219 16.53 -15.02 2.83
N LYS A 220 17.24 -15.53 1.82
CA LYS A 220 18.42 -14.86 1.28
C LYS A 220 18.02 -13.67 0.40
N ILE A 221 18.52 -12.50 0.76
CA ILE A 221 18.27 -11.25 0.05
C ILE A 221 19.33 -11.07 -1.05
N ARG A 222 18.88 -10.78 -2.27
CA ARG A 222 19.73 -10.44 -3.41
C ARG A 222 20.02 -8.94 -3.47
N ASN A 223 18.96 -8.13 -3.40
CA ASN A 223 19.05 -6.67 -3.43
C ASN A 223 18.07 -6.08 -2.41
N LEU A 224 18.48 -4.99 -1.77
CA LEU A 224 17.67 -4.25 -0.81
C LEU A 224 17.77 -2.77 -1.14
N ASN A 225 16.61 -2.11 -1.27
CA ASN A 225 16.52 -0.67 -1.44
C ASN A 225 15.61 -0.07 -0.38
N ILE A 226 16.01 1.09 0.15
CA ILE A 226 15.25 1.83 1.15
C ILE A 226 15.10 3.27 0.66
N ALA A 227 13.85 3.70 0.49
CA ALA A 227 13.50 5.05 0.11
C ALA A 227 12.61 5.69 1.19
N VAL A 228 12.55 7.02 1.21
CA VAL A 228 11.56 7.74 2.02
C VAL A 228 10.17 7.57 1.38
N ASP A 229 9.14 7.36 2.19
CA ASP A 229 7.76 7.16 1.73
C ASP A 229 6.87 8.35 2.09
N ASP A 230 7.05 9.46 1.36
CA ASP A 230 6.28 10.70 1.57
C ASP A 230 4.85 10.64 0.99
N ALA A 231 4.50 9.52 0.34
CA ALA A 231 3.20 9.28 -0.28
C ALA A 231 2.29 8.33 0.53
N PHE A 232 2.83 7.64 1.54
CA PHE A 232 2.06 6.71 2.35
C PHE A 232 0.93 7.43 3.10
N GLY A 233 -0.32 6.95 2.98
CA GLY A 233 -1.48 7.54 3.65
C GLY A 233 -2.13 8.74 2.93
N LYS A 234 -1.66 9.11 1.73
CA LYS A 234 -2.32 10.09 0.86
C LYS A 234 -3.41 9.42 0.04
N ASP A 235 -4.61 9.30 0.61
CA ASP A 235 -5.76 8.71 -0.06
C ASP A 235 -6.44 9.72 -1.02
N GLY A 236 -5.71 10.24 -2.02
CA GLY A 236 -6.28 11.07 -3.10
C GLY A 236 -6.98 12.38 -2.70
N ASN A 237 -7.03 12.73 -1.41
CA ASN A 237 -7.33 14.08 -0.96
C ASN A 237 -6.01 14.85 -0.95
N GLU A 238 -5.95 15.92 -1.74
CA GLU A 238 -4.77 16.78 -1.90
C GLU A 238 -4.28 17.40 -0.57
N ASP A 239 -5.10 17.37 0.48
CA ASP A 239 -4.82 18.04 1.75
C ASP A 239 -4.83 17.07 2.95
N ALA A 240 -4.09 15.97 2.88
CA ALA A 240 -3.65 15.29 4.10
C ALA A 240 -2.65 16.21 4.83
N GLU A 241 -3.20 17.07 5.68
CA GLU A 241 -2.52 17.94 6.64
C GLU A 241 -1.41 17.14 7.36
N ASP A 242 -0.16 17.54 7.13
CA ASP A 242 1.09 17.09 7.78
C ASP A 242 1.33 15.58 7.91
N ILE A 243 1.57 14.90 6.78
CA ILE A 243 2.51 13.78 6.82
C ILE A 243 3.90 14.40 6.91
N ILE A 244 4.48 14.41 8.11
CA ILE A 244 5.87 14.85 8.32
C ILE A 244 6.76 13.96 7.42
N SER A 245 7.27 14.55 6.34
CA SER A 245 8.15 13.90 5.40
C SER A 245 9.33 13.24 6.13
N GLY A 246 9.65 11.99 5.77
CA GLY A 246 10.74 11.23 6.41
C GLY A 246 10.38 10.30 7.57
N LEU A 247 9.15 10.35 8.12
CA LEU A 247 8.75 9.44 9.22
C LEU A 247 8.58 7.99 8.77
N HIS A 248 8.08 7.79 7.55
CA HIS A 248 7.87 6.48 6.96
C HIS A 248 8.88 6.20 5.85
N CYS A 249 9.27 4.94 5.72
CA CYS A 249 10.14 4.45 4.66
C CYS A 249 9.46 3.37 3.83
N LYS A 250 9.82 3.35 2.56
CA LYS A 250 9.48 2.32 1.58
C LYS A 250 10.67 1.39 1.44
N ILE A 251 10.47 0.12 1.75
CA ILE A 251 11.51 -0.90 1.72
C ILE A 251 11.18 -1.84 0.55
N THR A 252 12.12 -1.99 -0.37
CA THR A 252 12.00 -2.92 -1.50
C THR A 252 13.05 -4.02 -1.34
N VAL A 253 12.60 -5.26 -1.22
CA VAL A 253 13.45 -6.44 -0.95
C VAL A 253 13.31 -7.42 -2.10
N GLN A 254 14.43 -7.74 -2.76
CA GLN A 254 14.51 -8.77 -3.77
C GLN A 254 15.15 -10.04 -3.18
N PHE A 255 14.47 -11.16 -3.27
CA PHE A 255 14.95 -12.45 -2.78
C PHE A 255 15.68 -13.25 -3.86
N GLU A 256 16.59 -14.14 -3.43
CA GLU A 256 17.28 -15.06 -4.34
C GLU A 256 16.34 -16.19 -4.81
N LYS A 257 15.49 -16.69 -3.92
CA LYS A 257 14.56 -17.79 -4.19
C LYS A 257 13.11 -17.29 -4.22
N HIS A 258 12.35 -17.77 -5.20
CA HIS A 258 10.91 -17.47 -5.28
C HIS A 258 10.11 -18.02 -4.08
N ARG A 259 10.54 -19.15 -3.51
CA ARG A 259 9.94 -19.73 -2.29
C ARG A 259 10.03 -18.77 -1.10
N ASP A 260 11.19 -18.14 -0.90
CA ASP A 260 11.42 -17.18 0.17
C ASP A 260 10.55 -15.94 -0.02
N PHE A 261 10.45 -15.44 -1.26
CA PHE A 261 9.52 -14.37 -1.62
C PHE A 261 8.06 -14.73 -1.32
N TYR A 262 7.60 -15.91 -1.73
CA TYR A 262 6.22 -16.37 -1.54
C TYR A 262 5.87 -16.44 -0.04
N ASN A 263 6.75 -17.04 0.75
CA ASN A 263 6.59 -17.19 2.19
C ASN A 263 6.64 -15.82 2.89
N ALA A 264 7.59 -14.96 2.53
CA ALA A 264 7.69 -13.61 3.08
C ALA A 264 6.42 -12.82 2.82
N LEU A 265 5.89 -12.86 1.59
CA LEU A 265 4.68 -12.13 1.24
C LEU A 265 3.46 -12.66 2.00
N ARG A 266 3.27 -13.99 2.06
CA ARG A 266 2.20 -14.62 2.85
C ARG A 266 2.28 -14.22 4.31
N VAL A 267 3.49 -14.20 4.89
CA VAL A 267 3.67 -13.85 6.30
C VAL A 267 3.43 -12.37 6.56
N LEU A 268 3.91 -11.49 5.68
CA LEU A 268 3.74 -10.04 5.83
C LEU A 268 2.29 -9.62 5.60
N SER A 269 1.56 -10.27 4.68
CA SER A 269 0.14 -10.01 4.46
C SER A 269 -0.68 -10.38 5.71
N GLY A 270 -1.55 -9.47 6.16
CA GLY A 270 -2.36 -9.71 7.37
C GLY A 270 -1.58 -9.69 8.68
N ARG A 271 -0.38 -9.10 8.71
CA ARG A 271 0.37 -8.83 9.95
C ARG A 271 0.74 -7.36 10.08
N SER A 272 1.07 -6.94 11.30
CA SER A 272 1.56 -5.60 11.64
C SER A 272 2.87 -5.72 12.39
N LEU A 273 3.74 -4.71 12.27
CA LEU A 273 4.97 -4.69 13.05
C LEU A 273 4.67 -4.16 14.47
N GLN A 274 5.26 -4.79 15.47
CA GLN A 274 5.28 -4.32 16.85
C GLN A 274 6.72 -4.33 17.34
N LYS A 275 7.17 -3.25 17.97
CA LYS A 275 8.48 -3.18 18.60
C LYS A 275 8.40 -3.62 20.06
N GLN A 276 9.36 -4.43 20.50
CA GLN A 276 9.47 -4.88 21.89
C GLN A 276 9.54 -3.67 22.84
N GLY A 277 8.74 -3.71 23.90
CA GLY A 277 8.62 -2.60 24.87
C GLY A 277 7.80 -1.41 24.38
N SER A 278 7.29 -1.42 23.15
CA SER A 278 6.39 -0.41 22.61
C SER A 278 4.95 -0.93 22.58
N ARG A 279 4.01 -0.06 22.98
CA ARG A 279 2.57 -0.30 22.76
C ARG A 279 2.12 0.10 21.35
N LEU A 280 3.02 0.70 20.57
CA LEU A 280 2.73 1.15 19.21
C LEU A 280 2.82 -0.01 18.22
N TRP A 281 1.83 -0.05 17.35
CA TRP A 281 1.78 -0.90 16.17
C TRP A 281 2.13 -0.06 14.96
N ALA A 282 2.85 -0.64 14.01
CA ALA A 282 3.05 -0.03 12.71
C ALA A 282 2.34 -0.85 11.65
N ASP A 283 1.27 -0.26 11.14
CA ASP A 283 0.53 -0.81 10.02
C ASP A 283 1.22 -0.39 8.71
N TYR A 284 1.50 -1.37 7.86
CA TYR A 284 2.21 -1.20 6.60
C TYR A 284 1.37 -1.76 5.46
N GLU A 285 1.72 -1.38 4.23
CA GLU A 285 1.13 -1.93 3.01
C GLU A 285 2.17 -2.75 2.26
N VAL A 286 1.85 -4.02 2.02
CA VAL A 286 2.70 -4.92 1.25
C VAL A 286 2.17 -5.02 -0.17
N THR A 287 3.05 -4.87 -1.13
CA THR A 287 2.77 -5.13 -2.54
C THR A 287 3.97 -5.87 -3.17
N TRP A 288 3.77 -6.49 -4.31
CA TRP A 288 4.88 -6.97 -5.15
C TRP A 288 5.23 -5.92 -6.21
N ASP A 289 6.46 -5.98 -6.74
CA ASP A 289 6.91 -5.03 -7.76
C ASP A 289 6.28 -5.34 -9.13
N LYS A 290 5.40 -4.45 -9.59
CA LYS A 290 4.80 -4.48 -10.94
C LYS A 290 5.73 -3.85 -11.99
N ASP A 291 6.57 -2.91 -11.55
CA ASP A 291 7.25 -1.95 -12.43
C ASP A 291 8.67 -2.37 -12.80
N GLY A 292 9.17 -3.50 -12.27
CA GLY A 292 10.50 -4.01 -12.61
C GLY A 292 11.63 -3.07 -12.22
N PHE A 293 11.43 -2.27 -11.16
CA PHE A 293 12.39 -1.27 -10.68
C PHE A 293 13.77 -1.91 -10.39
N THR A 294 13.79 -3.20 -10.04
CA THR A 294 15.00 -3.97 -9.78
C THR A 294 15.64 -4.61 -11.02
N GLN A 295 14.90 -4.79 -12.12
CA GLN A 295 15.48 -5.28 -13.39
C GLN A 295 16.30 -4.18 -14.07
N HIS A 296 15.87 -2.92 -13.96
CA HIS A 296 16.58 -1.76 -14.48
C HIS A 296 17.73 -1.25 -13.59
N SER A 297 17.85 -1.75 -12.36
CA SER A 297 18.99 -1.44 -11.46
C SER A 297 20.26 -2.24 -11.79
N ARG A 298 20.28 -3.01 -12.89
CA ARG A 298 21.54 -3.45 -13.50
C ARG A 298 22.21 -2.22 -14.14
N ASN A 299 23.02 -1.55 -13.31
CA ASN A 299 23.87 -0.39 -13.61
C ASN A 299 23.11 0.94 -13.73
N PRO A 300 23.31 1.91 -12.81
CA PRO A 300 23.44 3.28 -13.28
C PRO A 300 24.72 3.32 -14.14
N PRO A 301 24.69 3.74 -15.42
CA PRO A 301 25.92 4.20 -16.02
C PRO A 301 26.38 5.38 -15.16
N GLN A 302 27.44 5.20 -14.39
CA GLN A 302 28.33 6.31 -14.08
C GLN A 302 28.82 6.82 -15.43
N GLY A 303 28.12 7.82 -15.95
CA GLY A 303 28.24 8.26 -17.33
C GLY A 303 27.58 9.62 -17.49
N ASP A 304 28.21 10.62 -16.87
CA ASP A 304 28.34 11.96 -17.43
C ASP A 304 27.03 12.67 -17.87
N GLY A 305 26.08 12.82 -16.95
CA GLY A 305 24.89 13.65 -17.13
C GLY A 305 25.17 15.16 -17.18
N SER A 306 26.43 15.59 -17.11
CA SER A 306 26.82 17.02 -17.17
C SER A 306 27.14 17.52 -18.58
N ARG A 307 27.18 16.65 -19.61
CA ARG A 307 27.52 17.07 -20.98
C ARG A 307 26.36 17.17 -21.98
N MET A 308 25.18 16.64 -21.67
CA MET A 308 24.03 16.68 -22.60
C MET A 308 23.11 17.91 -22.42
N GLN A 309 23.29 18.74 -21.39
CA GLN A 309 22.53 19.98 -21.24
C GLN A 309 23.17 21.22 -21.91
N GLU A 310 24.45 21.17 -22.29
CA GLU A 310 25.09 22.28 -23.01
C GLU A 310 24.97 22.21 -24.54
N MET A 311 24.73 21.03 -25.14
CA MET A 311 24.61 20.94 -26.60
C MET A 311 23.22 21.37 -27.14
N ALA A 312 22.16 21.29 -26.34
CA ALA A 312 20.81 21.70 -26.76
C ALA A 312 20.60 23.23 -26.68
N ALA A 313 21.35 23.94 -25.82
CA ALA A 313 21.26 25.39 -25.69
C ALA A 313 22.12 26.17 -26.72
N GLY A 314 23.10 25.51 -27.35
CA GLY A 314 23.95 26.11 -28.38
C GLY A 314 23.36 26.09 -29.80
N GLN A 315 22.40 25.21 -30.08
CA GLN A 315 21.82 25.06 -31.42
C GLN A 315 20.65 26.00 -31.72
N PHE A 316 19.96 26.54 -30.71
CA PHE A 316 18.84 27.49 -30.93
C PHE A 316 19.24 28.96 -31.05
N LYS A 317 20.51 29.33 -30.78
CA LYS A 317 20.98 30.72 -30.91
C LYS A 317 21.64 31.06 -32.25
N ASN A 318 21.91 30.07 -33.11
CA ASN A 318 22.63 30.28 -34.38
C ASN A 318 21.76 30.28 -35.64
N GLU A 319 20.47 29.96 -35.56
CA GLU A 319 19.56 30.02 -36.72
C GLU A 319 18.91 31.39 -36.94
N ALA A 320 18.91 32.28 -35.95
CA ALA A 320 18.28 33.61 -36.06
C ALA A 320 19.17 34.70 -36.70
N LEU A 321 20.40 34.39 -37.12
CA LEU A 321 21.36 35.38 -37.65
C LEU A 321 21.87 35.10 -39.08
N ARG A 322 21.34 34.08 -39.77
CA ARG A 322 21.80 33.66 -41.11
C ARG A 322 20.83 33.89 -42.27
N ARG A 323 19.82 34.74 -42.11
CA ARG A 323 18.99 35.23 -43.24
C ARG A 323 19.11 36.74 -43.41
N GLN A 324 20.33 37.21 -43.65
CA GLN A 324 20.53 38.52 -44.24
C GLN A 324 21.68 38.46 -45.24
N ARG A 325 21.40 38.97 -46.45
CA ARG A 325 22.31 39.23 -47.58
C ARG A 325 22.65 38.03 -48.48
N TYR A 326 21.92 37.92 -49.59
CA TYR A 326 22.52 38.06 -50.92
C TYR A 326 21.54 38.80 -51.84
N SER A 327 22.05 39.90 -52.38
CA SER A 327 21.44 40.78 -53.37
C SER A 327 21.69 40.28 -54.79
N GLY A 328 20.72 40.51 -55.69
CA GLY A 328 21.03 40.84 -57.09
C GLY A 328 20.36 39.99 -58.17
N SER A 329 19.19 40.43 -58.65
CA SER A 329 18.94 40.71 -60.08
C SER A 329 17.50 41.20 -60.30
N ILE A 330 17.40 42.37 -60.93
CA ILE A 330 16.23 43.06 -61.53
C ILE A 330 16.46 42.95 -63.06
N PRO A 331 15.44 42.74 -63.95
CA PRO A 331 14.48 43.78 -64.39
C PRO A 331 13.01 43.29 -64.51
N ASP A 332 12.04 44.07 -64.05
CA ASP A 332 11.34 45.18 -64.75
C ASP A 332 10.20 44.64 -65.63
N ASP A 333 8.95 44.84 -65.23
CA ASP A 333 7.99 45.65 -66.01
C ASP A 333 6.65 45.86 -65.26
N SER A 334 6.24 47.12 -65.28
CA SER A 334 4.96 47.80 -65.06
C SER A 334 3.65 47.08 -64.64
N ARG A 335 2.97 47.70 -63.64
CA ARG A 335 1.62 48.35 -63.71
C ARG A 335 0.91 48.31 -62.34
N ARG A 336 0.92 49.43 -61.61
CA ARG A 336 -0.16 50.45 -61.44
C ARG A 336 -1.28 50.12 -60.44
N LYS A 337 -1.32 50.94 -59.38
CA LYS A 337 -2.47 51.58 -58.67
C LYS A 337 -3.49 50.63 -58.01
N ARG A 338 -3.97 50.83 -56.78
CA ARG A 338 -4.49 52.08 -56.17
C ARG A 338 -4.77 51.82 -54.68
N PHE A 339 -4.54 52.82 -53.84
CA PHE A 339 -5.17 52.98 -52.51
C PHE A 339 -6.67 53.28 -52.67
N LYS A 340 -7.51 52.79 -51.76
CA LYS A 340 -8.15 53.61 -50.69
C LYS A 340 -9.25 52.86 -49.93
N GLU A 341 -9.31 53.23 -48.65
CA GLU A 341 -10.42 53.19 -47.65
C GLU A 341 -11.01 51.85 -47.22
#